data_AF-A0A9W4KTY6-F1
#
_entry.id   AF-A0A9W4KTY6-F1
#
_cell.length_a   1.000
_cell.length_b   1.000
_cell.length_c   1.000
_cell.angle_alpha   90.00
_cell.angle_beta   90.00
_cell.angle_gamma   90.00
#
_symmetry.space_group_name_H-M   'P 1'
#
loop_
_entity.id
_entity.type
_entity.pdbx_description
1 polymer ?
#
loop_
_entity_poly.entity_id
_entity_poly.type
_entity_poly.pdbx_seq_one_letter_code
_entity_poly.pdbx_strand_id
1 'polypeptide(L)'
;MKKLITSLFIFCFIATGIVSNAEAGELFKTPIIKQTDQWKIEIQKGKETKKTNQNVYESYNVVITNIGKDLDKVEFNTYRNEPNAETKYGLSINDHQYEKFKQGQVFEFSNFPISVKSNELQFEISWHGKPNGKEVQGRKFKETFTFTPTK
;
A
#
# COMPACT_ATOMS: atom_id res chain seq x y z
N MET A 1 68.62 26.00 22.75
CA MET A 1 68.32 24.62 22.31
C MET A 1 67.15 24.09 23.13
N LYS A 2 66.04 23.71 22.46
CA LYS A 2 65.14 22.57 22.82
C LYS A 2 64.45 22.66 24.22
N LYS A 3 63.14 22.67 24.43
CA LYS A 3 62.00 22.10 23.66
C LYS A 3 60.68 22.79 24.09
N LEU A 4 59.90 23.21 23.10
CA LEU A 4 58.44 23.31 23.17
C LEU A 4 57.88 21.89 23.08
N ILE A 5 57.07 21.43 24.04
CA ILE A 5 56.05 20.41 23.78
C ILE A 5 54.80 20.75 24.60
N THR A 6 53.93 21.51 23.96
CA THR A 6 52.50 21.68 24.26
C THR A 6 51.86 20.28 24.28
N SER A 7 51.38 19.83 25.44
CA SER A 7 50.63 18.56 25.53
C SER A 7 49.19 18.82 25.08
N LEU A 8 48.86 18.35 23.88
CA LEU A 8 47.57 18.49 23.23
C LEU A 8 46.61 17.41 23.77
N PHE A 9 45.55 17.84 24.44
CA PHE A 9 44.38 17.02 24.75
C PHE A 9 43.77 16.49 23.44
N ILE A 10 43.83 15.18 23.21
CA ILE A 10 43.03 14.50 22.18
C ILE A 10 42.16 13.48 22.91
N PHE A 11 40.97 13.92 23.30
CA PHE A 11 39.91 13.04 23.75
C PHE A 11 39.22 12.48 22.49
N CYS A 12 39.68 11.33 22.00
CA CYS A 12 38.95 10.58 20.97
C CYS A 12 37.66 10.03 21.58
N PHE A 13 36.58 10.83 21.55
CA PHE A 13 35.22 10.28 21.61
C PHE A 13 35.00 9.48 20.33
N ILE A 14 35.35 8.19 20.37
CA ILE A 14 34.85 7.24 19.39
C ILE A 14 33.36 7.08 19.71
N ALA A 15 32.55 7.98 19.15
CA ALA A 15 31.12 7.75 19.04
C ALA A 15 30.94 6.58 18.07
N THR A 16 31.00 5.36 18.60
CA THR A 16 30.39 4.21 17.93
C THR A 16 28.89 4.48 17.94
N GLY A 17 28.42 5.23 16.95
CA GLY A 17 27.00 5.31 16.64
C GLY A 17 26.56 3.88 16.42
N ILE A 18 25.79 3.35 17.36
CA ILE A 18 25.02 2.13 17.14
C ILE A 18 24.11 2.50 15.98
N VAL A 19 24.49 2.10 14.76
CA VAL A 19 23.57 2.10 13.65
C VAL A 19 22.58 1.02 14.03
N SER A 20 21.50 1.42 14.71
CA SER A 20 20.34 0.57 14.88
C SER A 20 19.84 0.34 13.46
N ASN A 21 20.31 -0.73 12.84
CA ASN A 21 19.58 -1.41 11.79
C ASN A 21 18.34 -1.98 12.47
N ALA A 22 17.40 -1.09 12.83
CA ALA A 22 16.03 -1.50 13.02
C ALA A 22 15.69 -2.14 11.68
N GLU A 23 15.59 -3.47 11.66
CA GLU A 23 14.82 -4.15 10.65
C GLU A 23 13.47 -3.42 10.66
N ALA A 24 13.27 -2.56 9.67
CA ALA A 24 12.03 -1.82 9.55
C ALA A 24 10.95 -2.89 9.42
N GLY A 25 10.15 -3.04 10.48
CA GLY A 25 9.02 -3.96 10.49
C GLY A 25 8.15 -3.67 9.27
N GLU A 26 7.54 -4.72 8.72
CA GLU A 26 6.69 -4.58 7.54
C GLU A 26 5.63 -3.49 7.78
N LEU A 27 5.49 -2.57 6.82
CA LEU A 27 4.51 -1.48 6.90
C LEU A 27 3.11 -2.02 7.20
N PHE A 28 2.71 -3.09 6.54
CA PHE A 28 1.52 -3.88 6.86
C PHE A 28 1.95 -5.26 7.37
N LYS A 29 1.35 -5.72 8.47
CA LYS A 29 1.48 -7.13 8.90
C LYS A 29 0.74 -8.02 7.92
N THR A 30 1.47 -8.62 6.99
CA THR A 30 0.89 -9.44 5.93
C THR A 30 0.85 -10.94 6.28
N PRO A 31 -0.12 -11.71 5.74
CA PRO A 31 -1.24 -11.26 4.90
C PRO A 31 -2.28 -10.47 5.70
N ILE A 32 -2.84 -9.42 5.10
CA ILE A 32 -3.96 -8.66 5.69
C ILE A 32 -5.16 -8.69 4.75
N ILE A 33 -6.33 -8.95 5.32
CA ILE A 33 -7.57 -9.17 4.58
C ILE A 33 -8.65 -8.20 5.08
N LYS A 34 -9.42 -7.63 4.15
CA LYS A 34 -10.71 -6.99 4.41
C LYS A 34 -11.75 -7.53 3.44
N GLN A 35 -12.99 -7.67 3.91
CA GLN A 35 -14.08 -8.18 3.08
C GLN A 35 -15.42 -7.52 3.41
N THR A 36 -16.31 -7.51 2.41
CA THR A 36 -17.74 -7.20 2.50
C THR A 36 -18.53 -8.38 1.93
N ASP A 37 -19.84 -8.22 1.72
CA ASP A 37 -20.64 -9.23 1.03
C ASP A 37 -20.25 -9.39 -0.45
N GLN A 38 -19.64 -8.36 -1.06
CA GLN A 38 -19.35 -8.34 -2.50
C GLN A 38 -17.86 -8.55 -2.81
N TRP A 39 -16.96 -8.04 -1.97
CA TRP A 39 -15.53 -7.99 -2.27
C TRP A 39 -14.69 -8.55 -1.14
N LYS A 40 -13.62 -9.27 -1.50
CA LYS A 40 -12.50 -9.60 -0.62
C LYS A 40 -11.24 -8.96 -1.17
N ILE A 41 -10.53 -8.20 -0.34
CA ILE A 41 -9.21 -7.64 -0.66
C ILE A 41 -8.19 -8.29 0.27
N GLU A 42 -7.18 -8.89 -0.33
CA GLU A 42 -6.07 -9.51 0.35
C GLU A 42 -4.76 -8.84 -0.09
N ILE A 43 -3.95 -8.42 0.89
CA ILE A 43 -2.63 -7.84 0.66
C ILE A 43 -1.61 -8.82 1.22
N GLN A 44 -0.73 -9.29 0.35
CA GLN A 44 0.37 -10.20 0.65
C GLN A 44 1.70 -9.48 0.49
N LYS A 45 2.75 -9.98 1.16
CA LYS A 45 4.10 -9.48 0.96
C LYS A 45 4.55 -9.72 -0.49
N GLY A 46 5.05 -8.68 -1.13
CA GLY A 46 5.73 -8.80 -2.43
C GLY A 46 7.14 -9.33 -2.25
N LYS A 47 7.75 -9.82 -3.34
CA LYS A 47 9.09 -10.43 -3.29
C LYS A 47 10.24 -9.42 -3.14
N GLU A 48 10.02 -8.15 -3.46
CA GLU A 48 11.10 -7.16 -3.60
C GLU A 48 10.86 -5.91 -2.74
N THR A 49 11.78 -5.49 -1.90
CA THR A 49 11.76 -4.14 -1.34
C THR A 49 12.65 -3.25 -2.20
N LYS A 50 12.09 -2.24 -2.87
CA LYS A 50 12.89 -1.32 -3.69
C LYS A 50 13.35 -0.14 -2.84
N LYS A 51 14.66 -0.04 -2.65
CA LYS A 51 15.29 1.11 -2.00
C LYS A 51 15.80 2.07 -3.07
N THR A 52 15.37 3.33 -3.00
CA THR A 52 15.98 4.44 -3.75
C THR A 52 16.72 5.34 -2.76
N ASN A 53 17.68 6.14 -3.23
CA ASN A 53 18.61 6.92 -2.39
C ASN A 53 17.93 7.79 -1.31
N GLN A 54 16.65 8.15 -1.45
CA GLN A 54 15.90 8.99 -0.49
C GLN A 54 14.53 8.42 -0.06
N ASN A 55 14.06 7.32 -0.67
CA ASN A 55 12.76 6.71 -0.36
C ASN A 55 12.85 5.19 -0.33
N VAL A 56 12.31 4.60 0.74
CA VAL A 56 12.15 3.16 0.90
C VAL A 56 10.72 2.79 0.52
N TYR A 57 10.58 1.86 -0.42
CA TYR A 57 9.30 1.31 -0.82
C TYR A 57 9.27 -0.17 -0.51
N GLU A 58 8.25 -0.59 0.22
CA GLU A 58 7.91 -2.01 0.34
C GLU A 58 7.00 -2.41 -0.81
N SER A 59 7.23 -3.60 -1.37
CA SER A 59 6.37 -4.13 -2.41
C SER A 59 5.35 -5.09 -1.82
N TYR A 60 4.13 -5.00 -2.34
CA TYR A 60 3.01 -5.83 -1.95
C TYR A 60 2.34 -6.44 -3.18
N ASN A 61 1.71 -7.59 -2.99
CA ASN A 61 0.80 -8.17 -3.98
C ASN A 61 -0.62 -7.99 -3.44
N VAL A 62 -1.51 -7.45 -4.26
CA VAL A 62 -2.92 -7.27 -3.91
C VAL A 62 -3.76 -8.21 -4.75
N VAL A 63 -4.65 -8.94 -4.10
CA VAL A 63 -5.64 -9.82 -4.71
C VAL A 63 -7.03 -9.29 -4.34
N ILE A 64 -7.80 -8.91 -5.35
CA ILE A 64 -9.20 -8.48 -5.21
C ILE A 64 -10.09 -9.57 -5.81
N THR A 65 -10.91 -10.19 -4.98
CA THR A 65 -11.85 -11.24 -5.40
C THR A 65 -13.28 -10.72 -5.32
N ASN A 66 -14.04 -10.90 -6.40
CA ASN A 66 -15.50 -10.78 -6.32
C ASN A 66 -16.05 -12.03 -5.62
N ILE A 67 -16.56 -11.88 -4.40
CA ILE A 67 -17.15 -12.98 -3.61
C ILE A 67 -18.68 -12.92 -3.58
N GLY A 68 -19.26 -11.84 -4.09
CA GLY A 68 -20.71 -11.64 -4.19
C GLY A 68 -21.25 -12.08 -5.55
N LYS A 69 -22.11 -11.26 -6.14
CA LYS A 69 -22.77 -11.57 -7.43
C LYS A 69 -21.95 -11.10 -8.62
N ASP A 70 -22.33 -11.55 -9.81
CA ASP A 70 -21.83 -11.01 -11.07
C ASP A 70 -22.15 -9.51 -11.19
N LEU A 71 -21.17 -8.74 -11.66
CA LEU A 71 -21.25 -7.30 -11.79
C LEU A 71 -20.89 -6.83 -13.19
N ASP A 72 -21.34 -5.62 -13.51
CA ASP A 72 -21.11 -4.97 -14.79
C ASP A 72 -20.24 -3.74 -14.60
N LYS A 73 -19.41 -3.42 -15.60
CA LYS A 73 -18.61 -2.19 -15.65
C LYS A 73 -17.85 -1.92 -14.34
N VAL A 74 -17.10 -2.93 -13.88
CA VAL A 74 -16.29 -2.85 -12.66
C VAL A 74 -15.03 -2.06 -12.93
N GLU A 75 -14.71 -1.12 -12.04
CA GLU A 75 -13.50 -0.32 -12.04
C GLU A 75 -12.80 -0.43 -10.68
N PHE A 76 -11.47 -0.58 -10.71
CA PHE A 76 -10.62 -0.66 -9.53
C PHE A 76 -9.68 0.55 -9.49
N ASN A 77 -9.82 1.38 -8.46
CA ASN A 77 -8.94 2.50 -8.21
C ASN A 77 -8.20 2.31 -6.89
N THR A 78 -6.90 2.60 -6.86
CA THR A 78 -6.09 2.43 -5.66
C THR A 78 -5.25 3.68 -5.43
N TYR A 79 -5.23 4.14 -4.17
CA TYR A 79 -4.58 5.36 -3.76
C TYR A 79 -3.75 5.15 -2.49
N ARG A 80 -2.62 5.84 -2.35
CA ARG A 80 -1.94 6.02 -1.05
C ARG A 80 -1.82 7.48 -0.71
N ASN A 81 -1.79 7.79 0.58
CA ASN A 81 -1.46 9.13 1.03
C ASN A 81 0.06 9.40 0.93
N GLU A 82 0.40 10.68 0.87
CA GLU A 82 1.77 11.16 1.13
C GLU A 82 1.82 11.87 2.49
N PRO A 83 2.99 11.95 3.14
CA PRO A 83 3.16 12.77 4.34
C PRO A 83 2.79 14.23 4.05
N ASN A 84 2.02 14.83 4.95
CA ASN A 84 1.67 16.26 4.92
C ASN A 84 0.91 16.71 3.65
N ALA A 85 0.19 15.80 2.97
CA ALA A 85 -0.61 16.12 1.80
C ALA A 85 -2.03 15.55 1.91
N GLU A 86 -3.02 16.35 1.53
CA GLU A 86 -4.40 15.87 1.34
C GLU A 86 -4.55 15.07 0.04
N THR A 87 -3.74 15.40 -0.97
CA THR A 87 -3.71 14.71 -2.25
C THR A 87 -3.15 13.30 -2.10
N LYS A 88 -3.92 12.30 -2.54
CA LYS A 88 -3.47 10.91 -2.61
C LYS A 88 -2.93 10.58 -3.99
N TYR A 89 -1.92 9.73 -4.02
CA TYR A 89 -1.26 9.30 -5.25
C TYR A 89 -1.97 8.06 -5.76
N GLY A 90 -2.41 8.10 -7.02
CA GLY A 90 -2.93 6.93 -7.72
C GLY A 90 -1.81 5.91 -7.94
N LEU A 91 -2.13 4.64 -7.76
CA LEU A 91 -1.15 3.56 -7.84
C LEU A 91 -1.56 2.45 -8.80
N SER A 92 -2.85 2.38 -9.15
CA SER A 92 -3.28 1.68 -10.36
C SER A 92 -3.15 2.66 -11.53
N ILE A 93 -2.34 2.32 -12.53
CA ILE A 93 -2.34 2.99 -13.84
C ILE A 93 -3.36 2.32 -14.79
N ASN A 94 -4.00 1.25 -14.34
CA ASN A 94 -4.95 0.49 -15.13
C ASN A 94 -6.37 0.92 -14.77
N ASP A 95 -6.89 1.86 -15.55
CA ASP A 95 -8.31 2.14 -15.74
C ASP A 95 -9.01 0.97 -16.47
N HIS A 96 -8.70 -0.27 -16.10
CA HIS A 96 -9.30 -1.44 -16.72
C HIS A 96 -10.73 -1.58 -16.20
N GLN A 97 -11.64 -0.99 -16.97
CA GLN A 97 -13.06 -1.25 -16.86
C GLN A 97 -13.34 -2.68 -17.34
N TYR A 98 -13.82 -3.51 -16.43
CA TYR A 98 -14.35 -4.82 -16.77
C TYR A 98 -15.82 -4.68 -17.14
N GLU A 99 -16.17 -4.91 -18.40
CA GLU A 99 -17.58 -4.90 -18.82
C GLU A 99 -18.42 -5.92 -18.02
N LYS A 100 -17.83 -7.06 -17.69
CA LYS A 100 -18.38 -8.09 -16.80
C LYS A 100 -17.31 -8.59 -15.84
N PHE A 101 -17.66 -8.75 -14.58
CA PHE A 101 -16.79 -9.33 -13.55
C PHE A 101 -17.57 -10.35 -12.73
N LYS A 102 -17.25 -11.63 -12.91
CA LYS A 102 -18.05 -12.74 -12.38
C LYS A 102 -17.77 -13.00 -10.91
N GLN A 103 -18.73 -13.63 -10.22
CA GLN A 103 -18.49 -14.24 -8.93
C GLN A 103 -17.29 -15.20 -9.00
N GLY A 104 -16.39 -15.10 -8.04
CA GLY A 104 -15.14 -15.84 -7.95
C GLY A 104 -14.02 -15.31 -8.85
N GLN A 105 -14.28 -14.34 -9.73
CA GLN A 105 -13.24 -13.73 -10.55
C GLN A 105 -12.28 -12.92 -9.68
N VAL A 106 -11.01 -12.95 -10.06
CA VAL A 106 -9.92 -12.32 -9.33
C VAL A 106 -9.26 -11.26 -10.20
N PHE A 107 -8.95 -10.13 -9.58
CA PHE A 107 -8.04 -9.12 -10.09
C PHE A 107 -6.76 -9.13 -9.24
N GLU A 108 -5.59 -9.23 -9.86
CA GLU A 108 -4.30 -9.24 -9.15
C GLU A 108 -3.43 -8.05 -9.56
N PHE A 109 -2.95 -7.30 -8.57
CA PHE A 109 -1.89 -6.31 -8.73
C PHE A 109 -0.62 -6.83 -8.06
N SER A 110 0.35 -7.25 -8.86
CA SER A 110 1.66 -7.67 -8.34
C SER A 110 2.62 -6.50 -8.21
N ASN A 111 3.55 -6.63 -7.27
CA ASN A 111 4.71 -5.76 -7.08
C ASN A 111 4.41 -4.26 -6.86
N PHE A 112 3.38 -4.00 -6.07
CA PHE A 112 2.86 -2.66 -5.81
C PHE A 112 3.75 -1.89 -4.81
N PRO A 113 4.45 -0.82 -5.23
CA PRO A 113 5.40 -0.12 -4.36
C PRO A 113 4.66 0.85 -3.43
N ILE A 114 4.76 0.63 -2.13
CA ILE A 114 4.19 1.50 -1.10
C ILE A 114 5.33 2.15 -0.32
N SER A 115 5.34 3.48 -0.30
CA SER A 115 6.31 4.23 0.50
C SER A 115 6.12 3.88 1.97
N VAL A 116 7.20 3.58 2.70
CA VAL A 116 7.15 3.33 4.15
C VAL A 116 6.66 4.54 4.96
N LYS A 117 6.61 5.72 4.33
CA LYS A 117 6.05 6.94 4.92
C LYS A 117 4.54 7.07 4.74
N SER A 118 3.91 6.17 3.97
CA SER A 118 2.45 6.16 3.77
C SER A 118 1.78 5.72 5.08
N ASN A 119 0.67 6.35 5.43
CA ASN A 119 -0.16 6.02 6.60
C ASN A 119 -1.49 5.37 6.21
N GLU A 120 -1.79 5.32 4.91
CA GLU A 120 -3.05 4.84 4.39
C GLU A 120 -2.86 4.28 2.98
N LEU A 121 -3.45 3.11 2.74
CA LEU A 121 -3.70 2.55 1.42
C LEU A 121 -5.22 2.39 1.25
N GLN A 122 -5.76 2.96 0.18
CA GLN A 122 -7.19 2.98 -0.11
C GLN A 122 -7.48 2.29 -1.43
N PHE A 123 -8.46 1.39 -1.43
CA PHE A 123 -9.05 0.81 -2.62
C PHE A 123 -10.46 1.34 -2.78
N GLU A 124 -10.79 1.81 -3.98
CA GLU A 124 -12.12 2.20 -4.39
C GLU A 124 -12.57 1.30 -5.54
N ILE A 125 -13.57 0.46 -5.27
CA ILE A 125 -14.12 -0.47 -6.24
C ILE A 125 -15.51 0.02 -6.62
N SER A 126 -15.76 0.24 -7.90
CA SER A 126 -17.06 0.74 -8.37
C SER A 126 -17.60 -0.11 -9.50
N TRP A 127 -18.93 -0.17 -9.64
CA TRP A 127 -19.60 -1.06 -10.59
C TRP A 127 -21.03 -0.64 -10.90
N HIS A 128 -21.63 -1.28 -11.90
CA HIS A 128 -23.06 -1.24 -12.22
C HIS A 128 -23.71 -2.60 -11.91
N GLY A 129 -25.02 -2.55 -11.63
CA GLY A 129 -25.76 -3.70 -11.10
C GLY A 129 -25.78 -3.68 -9.56
N LYS A 130 -26.91 -4.01 -8.94
CA LYS A 130 -26.99 -4.04 -7.48
C LYS A 130 -26.54 -5.40 -6.94
N PRO A 131 -25.70 -5.43 -5.88
CA PRO A 131 -25.41 -6.67 -5.17
C PRO A 131 -26.65 -7.21 -4.44
N ASN A 132 -27.50 -6.34 -3.88
CA ASN A 132 -28.69 -6.71 -3.09
C ASN A 132 -29.94 -5.87 -3.44
N GLY A 133 -31.10 -6.52 -3.61
CA GLY A 133 -32.41 -5.88 -3.83
C GLY A 133 -32.76 -5.53 -5.31
N LYS A 134 -33.86 -4.79 -5.52
CA LYS A 134 -34.33 -4.39 -6.86
C LYS A 134 -33.33 -3.47 -7.55
N GLU A 135 -32.93 -3.85 -8.77
CA GLU A 135 -32.03 -3.12 -9.65
C GLU A 135 -32.54 -1.70 -9.90
N VAL A 136 -31.62 -0.73 -9.84
CA VAL A 136 -31.89 0.65 -10.25
C VAL A 136 -31.03 0.89 -11.48
N GLN A 137 -31.66 0.89 -12.66
CA GLN A 137 -30.93 1.01 -13.91
C GLN A 137 -30.10 2.30 -13.96
N GLY A 138 -28.89 2.19 -14.54
CA GLY A 138 -27.97 3.31 -14.73
C GLY A 138 -27.26 3.81 -13.48
N ARG A 139 -27.49 3.23 -12.29
CA ARG A 139 -26.81 3.65 -11.06
C ARG A 139 -25.47 2.95 -10.89
N LYS A 140 -24.40 3.74 -10.71
CA LYS A 140 -23.08 3.27 -10.28
C LYS A 140 -23.02 3.13 -8.76
N PHE A 141 -22.47 2.03 -8.27
CA PHE A 141 -22.23 1.73 -6.86
C PHE A 141 -20.72 1.73 -6.58
N LYS A 142 -20.34 1.91 -5.31
CA LYS A 142 -18.95 1.91 -4.88
C LYS A 142 -18.80 1.37 -3.46
N GLU A 143 -17.71 0.65 -3.22
CA GLU A 143 -17.18 0.34 -1.89
C GLU A 143 -15.75 0.85 -1.77
N THR A 144 -15.39 1.29 -0.55
CA THR A 144 -14.07 1.82 -0.24
C THR A 144 -13.46 1.04 0.91
N PHE A 145 -12.24 0.56 0.72
CA PHE A 145 -11.47 -0.19 1.71
C PHE A 145 -10.21 0.57 2.06
N THR A 146 -10.03 0.87 3.34
CA THR A 146 -8.85 1.59 3.84
C THR A 146 -8.00 0.69 4.72
N PHE A 147 -6.71 0.55 4.42
CA PHE A 147 -5.71 -0.16 5.22
C PHE A 147 -4.73 0.85 5.82
N THR A 148 -4.47 0.71 7.12
CA THR A 148 -3.52 1.56 7.85
C THR A 148 -2.33 0.71 8.30
N PRO A 149 -1.09 1.22 8.22
CA PRO A 149 0.10 0.53 8.67
C PRO A 149 0.02 0.10 10.14
N THR A 150 0.69 -0.99 10.48
CA THR A 150 0.84 -1.41 11.88
C THR A 150 2.11 -0.77 12.45
N LYS A 151 2.00 0.47 12.92
CA LYS A 151 3.11 1.18 13.57
C LYS A 151 3.38 0.64 14.97
#